data_AF-A0A067EP60-F1
#
_entry.id   AF-A0A067EP60-F1
#
_cell.length_a   1.000
_cell.length_b   1.000
_cell.length_c   1.000
_cell.angle_alpha   90.00
_cell.angle_beta   90.00
_cell.angle_gamma   90.00
#
_symmetry.space_group_name_H-M   'P 1'
#
loop_
_entity.id
_entity.type
_entity.pdbx_description
1 polymer ?
#
loop_
_entity_poly.entity_id
_entity_poly.type
_entity_poly.pdbx_seq_one_letter_code
_entity_poly.pdbx_strand_id
1 'polypeptide(L)'
;ARPLSNCAGGGTCGTCMVEVIEGKELLGSRTDKEKEKLKRKPKNWRLACQTTVGTPDSTGLVVIQQLPEWKGHEWKYKKIPTSELPQ
;
A
#
# COMPACT_ATOMS: atom_id res chain seq x y z
N ALA A 1 12.21 24.03 3.92
CA ALA A 1 11.01 23.59 3.17
C ALA A 1 10.13 22.75 4.09
N ARG A 2 8.80 22.96 4.13
CA ARG A 2 7.89 22.05 4.83
C ARG A 2 7.69 20.80 3.97
N PRO A 3 8.01 19.59 4.46
CA PRO A 3 7.82 18.39 3.66
C PRO A 3 6.32 18.14 3.45
N LEU A 4 5.94 17.74 2.24
CA LEU A 4 4.55 17.36 1.84
C LEU A 4 3.99 16.18 2.64
N SER A 5 4.81 15.48 3.42
CA SER A 5 4.43 14.31 4.21
C SER A 5 5.27 14.20 5.47
N ASN A 6 4.72 13.59 6.52
CA ASN A 6 5.34 13.52 7.86
C ASN A 6 6.75 12.90 7.90
N CYS A 7 7.12 12.04 6.94
CA CYS A 7 8.47 11.49 6.82
C CYS A 7 9.15 11.80 5.48
N ALA A 8 8.63 12.77 4.72
CA ALA A 8 9.18 13.20 3.41
C ALA A 8 9.42 12.04 2.41
N GLY A 9 8.56 11.01 2.42
CA GLY A 9 8.74 9.83 1.57
C GLY A 9 9.72 8.78 2.11
N GLY A 10 10.13 8.90 3.38
CA GLY A 10 11.00 7.92 4.02
C GLY A 10 10.33 6.59 4.37
N GLY A 11 9.03 6.40 4.14
CA GLY A 11 8.32 5.14 4.38
C GLY A 11 8.12 4.75 5.87
N THR A 12 8.52 5.59 6.82
CA THR A 12 8.50 5.26 8.25
C THR A 12 7.21 5.64 8.97
N CYS A 13 6.57 6.76 8.60
CA CYS A 13 5.41 7.29 9.31
C CYS A 13 4.10 6.54 9.02
N GLY A 14 3.93 5.97 7.83
CA GLY A 14 2.69 5.29 7.42
C GLY A 14 1.50 6.20 7.10
N THR A 15 1.66 7.53 7.11
CA THR A 15 0.54 8.48 6.90
C THR A 15 0.09 8.60 5.44
N CYS A 16 0.83 8.02 4.50
CA CYS A 16 0.48 7.97 3.08
C CYS A 16 -0.11 6.61 2.68
N MET A 17 -0.75 5.92 3.63
CA MET A 17 -1.35 4.62 3.39
C MET A 17 -2.61 4.78 2.54
N VAL A 18 -2.67 4.03 1.45
CA VAL A 18 -3.78 4.05 0.49
C VAL A 18 -4.18 2.64 0.13
N GLU A 19 -5.39 2.49 -0.37
CA GLU A 19 -5.85 1.25 -0.98
C GLU A 19 -5.85 1.38 -2.50
N VAL A 20 -5.25 0.40 -3.16
CA VAL A 20 -5.34 0.24 -4.61
C VAL A 20 -6.60 -0.57 -4.90
N ILE A 21 -7.53 0.07 -5.61
CA ILE A 21 -8.80 -0.52 -6.03
C ILE A 21 -8.61 -1.22 -7.38
N GLU A 22 -7.93 -0.57 -8.32
CA GLU A 22 -7.62 -1.08 -9.67
C GLU A 22 -6.22 -0.68 -10.12
N GLY A 23 -5.66 -1.38 -11.11
CA GLY A 23 -4.35 -1.05 -11.70
C GLY A 23 -3.15 -1.51 -10.87
N LYS A 24 -3.27 -2.58 -10.08
CA LYS A 24 -2.18 -3.09 -9.22
C LYS A 24 -0.99 -3.62 -10.03
N GLU A 25 -1.27 -4.17 -11.20
CA GLU A 25 -0.31 -4.66 -12.18
C GLU A 25 0.57 -3.55 -12.77
N LEU A 26 0.10 -2.30 -12.74
CA LEU A 26 0.88 -1.13 -13.14
C LEU A 26 1.81 -0.65 -12.02
N LEU A 27 1.81 -1.29 -10.84
CA LEU A 27 2.60 -0.85 -9.71
C LEU A 27 3.85 -1.72 -9.53
N GLY A 28 4.95 -1.09 -9.15
CA GLY A 28 6.14 -1.80 -8.72
C GLY A 28 5.87 -2.72 -7.52
N SER A 29 6.71 -3.74 -7.36
CA SER A 29 6.68 -4.63 -6.20
C SER A 29 6.81 -3.86 -4.89
N ARG A 30 6.26 -4.39 -3.80
CA ARG A 30 6.37 -3.74 -2.48
C ARG A 30 7.83 -3.64 -2.04
N THR A 31 8.23 -2.43 -1.64
CA THR A 31 9.54 -2.20 -1.02
C THR A 31 9.61 -2.86 0.35
N ASP A 32 10.80 -3.00 0.93
CA ASP A 32 10.95 -3.61 2.25
C ASP A 32 10.26 -2.79 3.36
N LYS A 33 10.27 -1.46 3.23
CA LYS A 33 9.51 -0.57 4.12
C LYS A 33 8.01 -0.82 4.03
N GLU A 34 7.49 -1.03 2.81
CA GLU A 34 6.10 -1.42 2.65
C GLU A 34 5.83 -2.78 3.28
N LYS A 35 6.66 -3.79 2.99
CA LYS A 35 6.50 -5.15 3.55
C LYS A 35 6.46 -5.14 5.07
N GLU A 36 7.32 -4.37 5.72
CA GLU A 36 7.34 -4.20 7.17
C GLU A 36 6.08 -3.49 7.67
N LYS A 37 5.80 -2.28 7.15
CA LYS A 37 4.75 -1.40 7.68
C LYS A 37 3.34 -1.96 7.46
N LEU A 38 3.13 -2.67 6.35
CA LEU A 38 1.83 -3.28 6.01
C LEU A 38 1.88 -4.82 6.07
N LYS A 39 2.77 -5.41 6.89
CA LYS A 39 2.91 -6.88 7.06
C LYS A 39 1.59 -7.55 7.45
N ARG A 40 0.82 -6.88 8.29
CA ARG A 40 -0.47 -7.33 8.78
C ARG A 40 -1.58 -6.46 8.21
N LYS A 41 -1.59 -6.20 6.90
CA LYS A 41 -2.65 -5.42 6.23
C LYS A 41 -2.96 -6.09 4.88
N PRO A 42 -4.08 -5.77 4.22
CA PRO A 42 -4.43 -6.34 2.92
C PRO A 42 -3.32 -6.13 1.89
N LYS A 43 -3.20 -7.08 0.96
CA LYS A 43 -2.16 -7.04 -0.09
C LYS A 43 -2.35 -5.88 -1.09
N ASN A 44 -3.54 -5.30 -1.18
CA ASN A 44 -3.86 -4.16 -2.03
C ASN A 44 -3.60 -2.80 -1.34
N TRP A 45 -3.20 -2.79 -0.07
CA TRP A 45 -2.78 -1.56 0.59
C TRP A 45 -1.32 -1.24 0.27
N ARG A 46 -1.03 0.04 0.06
CA ARG A 46 0.30 0.56 -0.32
C ARG A 46 0.67 1.77 0.52
N LEU A 47 1.97 2.03 0.64
CA LEU A 47 2.46 3.35 1.00
C LEU A 47 2.63 4.14 -0.30
N ALA A 48 1.81 5.15 -0.53
CA ALA A 48 1.83 5.91 -1.78
C ALA A 48 3.23 6.49 -2.05
N CYS A 49 3.93 6.95 -1.00
CA CYS A 49 5.27 7.51 -1.14
C CYS A 49 6.37 6.50 -1.49
N GLN A 50 6.11 5.19 -1.44
CA GLN A 50 7.06 4.13 -1.79
C GLN A 50 6.66 3.38 -3.06
N THR A 51 5.55 3.77 -3.68
CA THR A 51 4.99 3.06 -4.82
C THR A 51 5.35 3.79 -6.11
N THR A 52 5.97 3.08 -7.03
CA THR A 52 6.21 3.56 -8.41
C THR A 52 5.07 3.08 -9.30
N VAL A 53 4.56 3.97 -10.15
CA VAL A 53 3.53 3.68 -11.15
C VAL A 53 4.21 3.54 -12.50
N GLY A 54 4.11 2.34 -13.08
CA GLY A 54 4.55 2.01 -14.42
C GLY A 54 6.05 2.21 -14.67
N THR A 55 6.37 2.17 -15.96
CA THR A 55 7.61 2.61 -16.60
C THR A 55 7.26 3.73 -17.59
N PRO A 56 8.24 4.41 -18.21
CA PRO A 56 7.96 5.45 -19.21
C PRO A 56 7.05 5.00 -20.37
N ASP A 57 7.07 3.71 -20.73
CA ASP A 57 6.26 3.14 -21.81
C ASP A 57 4.89 2.59 -21.34
N SER A 58 4.63 2.64 -20.04
CA SER A 58 3.39 2.09 -19.47
C SER A 58 2.22 3.03 -19.69
N THR A 59 1.07 2.47 -20.06
CA THR A 59 -0.21 3.17 -20.11
C THR A 59 -1.28 2.37 -19.39
N GLY A 60 -2.26 3.06 -18.81
CA GLY A 60 -3.36 2.42 -18.10
C GLY A 60 -3.97 3.31 -17.04
N LEU A 61 -4.85 2.73 -16.23
CA LEU A 61 -5.58 3.41 -15.17
C LEU A 61 -5.24 2.78 -13.82
N VAL A 62 -4.93 3.60 -12.83
CA VAL A 62 -4.81 3.18 -11.44
C VAL A 62 -5.89 3.91 -10.64
N VAL A 63 -6.73 3.16 -9.95
CA VAL A 63 -7.77 3.72 -9.07
C VAL A 63 -7.31 3.56 -7.63
N ILE A 64 -7.14 4.67 -6.94
CA ILE A 64 -6.64 4.72 -5.57
C ILE A 64 -7.74 5.30 -4.67
N GLN A 65 -8.00 4.63 -3.56
CA GLN A 65 -8.83 5.13 -2.48
C GLN A 65 -7.93 5.57 -1.31
N GLN A 66 -8.07 6.83 -0.89
CA GLN A 66 -7.55 7.24 0.41
C GLN A 66 -8.29 6.45 1.49
N LEU A 67 -7.55 5.87 2.45
CA LEU A 67 -8.18 5.07 3.50
C LEU A 67 -8.94 6.00 4.44
N PRO A 68 -10.28 5.94 4.49
CA PRO A 68 -11.01 6.66 5.52
C PRO A 68 -10.63 6.09 6.90
N GLU A 69 -10.65 6.93 7.93
CA GLU A 69 -10.18 6.58 9.28
C GLU A 69 -10.76 5.25 9.77
N TRP A 70 -12.07 5.05 9.65
CA TRP A 70 -12.75 3.83 10.08
C TRP A 70 -12.14 2.57 9.46
N LYS A 71 -11.75 2.61 8.18
CA LYS A 71 -11.16 1.45 7.48
C LYS A 71 -9.75 1.16 7.99
N GLY A 72 -8.99 2.17 8.39
CA GLY A 72 -7.68 1.99 9.01
C GLY A 72 -7.77 1.38 10.42
N HIS A 73 -8.71 1.89 11.23
CA HIS A 73 -8.90 1.53 12.64
C HIS A 73 -9.64 0.21 12.87
N GLU A 74 -10.69 -0.05 12.09
CA GLU A 74 -11.52 -1.24 12.25
C GLU A 74 -10.99 -2.46 11.53
N TRP A 75 -9.95 -2.31 10.70
CA TRP A 75 -9.38 -3.44 9.99
C TRP A 75 -8.75 -4.44 10.97
N LYS A 76 -9.30 -5.66 10.96
CA LYS A 76 -8.82 -6.78 11.77
C LYS A 76 -8.09 -7.78 10.89
N TYR A 77 -6.90 -8.20 11.34
CA TYR A 77 -6.14 -9.28 10.70
C TYR A 77 -6.89 -10.59 10.88
N LYS A 78 -7.53 -11.11 9.82
CA LYS A 78 -8.03 -12.48 9.82
C LYS A 78 -6.80 -13.41 9.79
N LYS A 79 -6.56 -14.13 10.88
CA LYS A 79 -5.59 -15.24 10.88
C LYS A 79 -6.20 -16.34 10.02
N ILE A 80 -5.78 -16.44 8.76
CA ILE A 80 -6.08 -17.62 7.94
C ILE A 80 -5.17 -18.74 8.48
N PRO A 81 -5.72 -19.89 8.91
CA PRO A 81 -4.92 -21.03 9.32
C PRO A 81 -3.99 -21.46 8.18
N THR A 82 -2.76 -21.88 8.50
CA THR A 82 -1.75 -22.30 7.52
C THR A 82 -2.23 -23.39 6.56
N SER A 83 -3.25 -24.17 6.95
CA SER A 83 -3.89 -25.21 6.13
C SER A 83 -4.69 -24.70 4.93
N GLU A 84 -5.00 -23.41 4.84
CA GLU A 84 -5.83 -22.81 3.78
C GLU A 84 -5.02 -21.92 2.81
N LEU A 85 -3.68 -21.91 2.92
CA LEU A 85 -2.84 -21.20 1.95
C LEU A 85 -2.77 -22.03 0.64
N PRO A 86 -2.99 -21.44 -0.54
CA PRO A 86 -2.75 -22.12 -1.81
C PRO A 86 -1.30 -22.61 -1.84
N GLN A 87 -1.11 -23.91 -2.06
CA GLN A 87 0.19 -24.56 -2.18
C GLN A 87 0.99 -24.00 -3.35
#